data_AF-A0A8J2W238-F1
#
_entry.id   AF-A0A8J2W238-F1
#
_cell.length_a   1.000
_cell.length_b   1.000
_cell.length_c   1.000
_cell.angle_alpha   90.00
_cell.angle_beta   90.00
_cell.angle_gamma   90.00
#
_symmetry.space_group_name_H-M   'P 1'
#
loop_
_entity.id
_entity.type
_entity.pdbx_description
1 polymer ?
#
loop_
_entity_poly.entity_id
_entity_poly.type
_entity_poly.pdbx_seq_one_letter_code
_entity_poly.pdbx_strand_id
1 'polypeptide(L)'
;MCTVPQWTACRAARVTSPEECSRWAYCGAPYFLPVWSRVSRGYSMPAPEPPLPRLRVDARLLAADGAPARRTLQLDLAGTQHAVLVLAPAEGVAVTSCSELAGPPREGPAWGARRTYFVTLHHARDPHAWRLECVLEGSGGAAGGWVQVSAAGHAMFGPRRLADSHARLLQAAPPHVAVTGWGVDLHILDL
;
A
#
# COMPACT_ATOMS: atom_id res chain seq x y z
N MET A 1 14.13 -8.17 -17.41
CA MET A 1 13.37 -9.21 -18.15
C MET A 1 13.01 -10.31 -17.17
N CYS A 2 11.74 -10.71 -17.07
CA CYS A 2 11.39 -11.95 -16.36
C CYS A 2 12.17 -13.09 -17.03
N THR A 3 13.15 -13.65 -16.34
CA THR A 3 14.09 -14.61 -16.92
C THR A 3 13.54 -16.03 -16.95
N VAL A 4 12.26 -16.22 -16.64
CA VAL A 4 11.59 -17.52 -16.65
C VAL A 4 11.09 -17.76 -18.09
N PRO A 5 11.84 -18.49 -18.94
CA PRO A 5 11.63 -18.48 -20.39
C PRO A 5 10.30 -19.14 -20.79
N GLN A 6 9.76 -19.98 -19.91
CA GLN A 6 8.54 -20.76 -20.10
C GLN A 6 7.27 -20.03 -19.63
N TRP A 7 7.39 -18.92 -18.89
CA TRP A 7 6.22 -18.18 -18.43
C TRP A 7 5.85 -17.09 -19.45
N THR A 8 5.09 -17.47 -20.47
CA THR A 8 4.72 -16.60 -21.60
C THR A 8 3.97 -15.33 -21.17
N ALA A 9 3.19 -15.40 -20.09
CA ALA A 9 2.50 -14.24 -19.51
C ALA A 9 3.46 -13.12 -19.08
N CYS A 10 4.70 -13.45 -18.73
CA CYS A 10 5.70 -12.46 -18.36
C CYS A 10 6.29 -11.65 -19.52
N ARG A 11 5.98 -11.99 -20.78
CA ARG A 11 6.49 -11.24 -21.96
C ARG A 11 5.96 -9.81 -22.01
N ALA A 12 4.76 -9.58 -21.48
CA ALA A 12 4.17 -8.24 -21.38
C ALA A 12 4.65 -7.46 -20.14
N ALA A 13 5.41 -8.11 -19.25
CA ALA A 13 5.86 -7.50 -18.02
C ALA A 13 7.03 -6.53 -18.26
N ARG A 14 6.92 -5.35 -17.66
CA ARG A 14 7.91 -4.28 -17.70
C ARG A 14 8.56 -4.16 -16.33
N VAL A 15 9.82 -3.73 -16.30
CA VAL A 15 10.46 -3.34 -15.04
C VAL A 15 9.83 -2.02 -14.61
N THR A 16 9.45 -1.92 -13.34
CA THR A 16 8.94 -0.66 -12.77
C THR A 16 10.00 0.44 -12.92
N SER A 17 9.62 1.62 -13.45
CA SER A 17 10.59 2.66 -13.74
C SER A 17 11.02 3.41 -12.48
N PRO A 18 12.28 3.89 -12.40
CA PRO A 18 12.73 4.74 -11.30
C PRO A 18 11.89 6.01 -11.13
N GLU A 19 11.39 6.62 -12.21
CA GLU A 19 10.54 7.83 -12.12
C GLU A 19 9.14 7.53 -11.55
N GLU A 20 8.60 6.33 -11.75
CA GLU A 20 7.36 5.92 -11.07
C GLU A 20 7.62 5.80 -9.56
N CYS A 21 8.77 5.24 -9.22
CA CYS A 21 9.24 5.05 -7.85
C CYS A 21 9.64 6.33 -7.12
N SER A 22 9.98 7.40 -7.84
CA SER A 22 10.19 8.71 -7.23
C SER A 22 8.89 9.48 -7.00
N ARG A 23 7.79 9.09 -7.67
CA ARG A 23 6.49 9.77 -7.57
C ARG A 23 5.56 9.16 -6.53
N TRP A 24 5.58 7.83 -6.41
CA TRP A 24 4.67 7.10 -5.54
C TRP A 24 5.45 6.24 -4.55
N ALA A 25 5.19 6.44 -3.26
CA ALA A 25 5.74 5.59 -2.20
C ALA A 25 5.36 4.12 -2.50
N TYR A 26 6.37 3.26 -2.63
CA TYR A 26 6.22 1.83 -2.97
C TYR A 26 5.54 1.54 -4.33
N CYS A 27 5.95 2.28 -5.38
CA CYS A 27 5.74 1.94 -6.79
C CYS A 27 5.90 0.43 -7.11
N GLY A 28 5.16 -0.08 -8.09
CA GLY A 28 5.38 -1.43 -8.64
C GLY A 28 5.14 -2.63 -7.70
N ALA A 29 4.82 -2.42 -6.42
CA ALA A 29 4.51 -3.47 -5.45
C ALA A 29 3.50 -2.96 -4.41
N PRO A 30 2.22 -2.78 -4.78
CA PRO A 30 1.22 -2.16 -3.90
C PRO A 30 0.81 -3.04 -2.71
N TYR A 31 1.28 -4.29 -2.67
CA TYR A 31 1.07 -5.19 -1.55
C TYR A 31 2.40 -5.62 -0.95
N PHE A 32 2.61 -5.18 0.30
CA PHE A 32 3.89 -5.22 0.96
C PHE A 32 3.83 -6.11 2.19
N LEU A 33 4.64 -7.15 2.19
CA LEU A 33 5.17 -7.71 3.43
C LEU A 33 6.36 -6.82 3.84
N PRO A 34 6.59 -6.52 5.13
CA PRO A 34 7.67 -5.65 5.61
C PRO A 34 9.08 -6.24 5.44
N VAL A 35 9.43 -6.60 4.21
CA VAL A 35 10.64 -7.32 3.80
C VAL A 35 11.14 -6.86 2.42
N TRP A 36 10.98 -5.58 2.06
CA TRP A 36 11.49 -5.04 0.78
C TRP A 36 12.93 -5.44 0.48
N SER A 37 13.78 -5.43 1.52
CA SER A 37 15.18 -5.85 1.42
C SER A 37 15.38 -7.28 0.91
N ARG A 38 14.33 -8.11 0.90
CA ARG A 38 14.31 -9.48 0.37
C ARG A 38 13.74 -9.58 -1.05
N VAL A 39 13.17 -8.50 -1.60
CA VAL A 39 12.65 -8.47 -2.97
C VAL A 39 13.78 -8.09 -3.92
N SER A 40 14.22 -9.05 -4.73
CA SER A 40 15.33 -8.82 -5.66
C SER A 40 14.92 -8.03 -6.91
N ARG A 41 13.68 -8.21 -7.40
CA ARG A 41 13.16 -7.58 -8.62
C ARG A 41 11.64 -7.41 -8.57
N GLY A 42 11.15 -6.28 -9.08
CA GLY A 42 9.74 -6.00 -9.31
C GLY A 42 9.41 -5.88 -10.80
N TYR A 43 8.22 -6.33 -11.18
CA TYR A 43 7.72 -6.23 -12.55
C TYR A 43 6.24 -5.81 -12.54
N SER A 44 5.82 -5.03 -13.54
CA SER A 44 4.44 -4.61 -13.73
C SER A 44 3.91 -5.07 -15.08
N MET A 45 2.62 -5.39 -15.15
CA MET A 45 1.93 -5.67 -16.41
C MET A 45 0.48 -5.18 -16.33
N PRO A 46 -0.15 -4.81 -17.46
CA PRO A 46 -1.56 -4.46 -17.47
C PRO A 46 -2.41 -5.62 -16.93
N ALA A 47 -3.31 -5.30 -15.99
CA ALA A 47 -4.28 -6.27 -15.51
C ALA A 47 -5.41 -6.42 -16.55
N PRO A 48 -5.83 -7.66 -16.88
CA PRO A 48 -6.90 -7.89 -17.85
C PRO A 48 -8.28 -7.49 -17.32
N GLU A 49 -8.46 -7.48 -16.01
CA GLU A 49 -9.67 -7.08 -15.31
C GLU A 49 -9.31 -6.42 -13.97
N PRO A 50 -10.19 -5.58 -13.42
CA PRO A 50 -10.01 -5.05 -12.07
C PRO A 50 -9.96 -6.17 -11.01
N PRO A 51 -9.27 -5.96 -9.87
CA PRO A 51 -9.29 -6.92 -8.76
C PRO A 51 -10.72 -7.16 -8.26
N LEU A 52 -11.01 -8.29 -7.61
CA LEU A 52 -12.33 -8.54 -7.00
C LEU A 52 -12.54 -7.82 -5.65
N PRO A 53 -11.52 -7.68 -4.77
CA PRO A 53 -11.67 -6.87 -3.57
C PRO A 53 -11.96 -5.41 -3.93
N ARG A 54 -12.77 -4.76 -3.09
CA ARG A 54 -13.13 -3.36 -3.23
C ARG A 54 -12.83 -2.66 -1.91
N LEU A 55 -11.77 -1.89 -1.88
CA LEU A 55 -11.47 -1.02 -0.75
C LEU A 55 -12.21 0.30 -0.95
N ARG A 56 -12.79 0.83 0.12
CA ARG A 56 -13.27 2.21 0.18
C ARG A 56 -12.38 2.95 1.15
N VAL A 57 -11.94 4.14 0.74
CA VAL A 57 -11.08 5.02 1.53
C VAL A 57 -11.69 6.43 1.50
N ASP A 58 -12.10 6.94 2.65
CA ASP A 58 -12.32 8.38 2.87
C ASP A 58 -11.16 8.87 3.75
N ALA A 59 -10.52 9.94 3.31
CA ALA A 59 -9.34 10.49 3.97
C ALA A 59 -9.51 11.99 4.18
N ARG A 60 -9.18 12.45 5.38
CA ARG A 60 -9.28 13.87 5.75
C ARG A 60 -8.07 14.27 6.55
N LEU A 61 -7.59 15.48 6.28
CA LEU A 61 -6.53 16.10 7.06
C LEU A 61 -7.15 17.21 7.90
N LEU A 62 -7.15 17.04 9.22
CA LEU A 62 -7.72 17.96 10.17
C LEU A 62 -6.61 18.85 10.75
N ALA A 63 -6.85 20.15 10.76
CA ALA A 63 -5.99 21.11 11.44
C ALA A 63 -6.24 21.06 12.96
N ALA A 64 -5.17 21.14 13.74
CA ALA A 64 -5.29 21.33 15.18
C ALA A 64 -5.40 22.84 15.48
N ASP A 65 -6.40 23.22 16.27
CA ASP A 65 -6.61 24.61 16.68
C ASP A 65 -5.37 25.15 17.41
N GLY A 66 -4.82 26.27 16.94
CA GLY A 66 -3.65 26.91 17.53
C GLY A 66 -2.32 26.16 17.35
N ALA A 67 -2.28 25.02 16.64
CA ALA A 67 -1.07 24.22 16.43
C ALA A 67 -0.76 24.02 14.94
N PRO A 68 -0.19 25.03 14.24
CA PRO A 68 0.04 24.98 12.80
C PRO A 68 1.00 23.85 12.36
N ALA A 69 1.87 23.40 13.26
CA ALA A 69 2.81 22.30 13.04
C ALA A 69 2.23 20.90 13.29
N ARG A 70 0.91 20.80 13.56
CA ARG A 70 0.23 19.54 13.86
C ARG A 70 -0.99 19.34 12.98
N ARG A 71 -1.17 18.12 12.47
CA ARG A 71 -2.37 17.68 11.75
C ARG A 71 -2.81 16.31 12.25
N THR A 72 -4.10 16.03 12.12
CA THR A 72 -4.64 14.68 12.30
C THR A 72 -5.09 14.15 10.95
N LEU A 73 -4.46 13.09 10.49
CA LEU A 73 -4.91 12.31 9.35
C LEU A 73 -5.99 11.33 9.84
N GLN A 74 -7.21 11.51 9.37
CA GLN A 74 -8.30 10.55 9.58
C GLN A 74 -8.48 9.71 8.32
N LEU A 75 -8.50 8.39 8.48
CA LEU A 75 -8.73 7.41 7.42
C LEU A 75 -9.90 6.50 7.80
N ASP A 76 -10.97 6.54 7.02
CA ASP A 76 -12.09 5.62 7.10
C ASP A 76 -11.96 4.59 5.98
N LEU A 77 -11.74 3.33 6.36
CA LEU A 77 -11.44 2.21 5.48
C LEU A 77 -12.52 1.15 5.58
N ALA A 78 -13.00 0.60 4.46
CA ALA A 78 -13.98 -0.48 4.50
C ALA A 78 -13.97 -1.36 3.24
N GLY A 79 -14.55 -2.55 3.34
CA GLY A 79 -14.85 -3.40 2.17
C GLY A 79 -13.90 -4.58 1.97
N THR A 80 -12.80 -4.64 2.71
CA THR A 80 -11.85 -5.76 2.70
C THR A 80 -11.61 -6.33 4.11
N GLN A 81 -11.14 -7.57 4.19
CA GLN A 81 -10.73 -8.23 5.46
C GLN A 81 -9.33 -7.81 5.89
N HIS A 82 -8.52 -7.38 4.92
CA HIS A 82 -7.17 -6.96 5.14
C HIS A 82 -6.90 -5.66 4.39
N ALA A 83 -6.24 -4.73 5.06
CA ALA A 83 -5.78 -3.47 4.50
C ALA A 83 -4.35 -3.18 4.98
N VAL A 84 -3.51 -2.76 4.05
CA VAL A 84 -2.16 -2.31 4.29
C VAL A 84 -2.07 -0.84 3.96
N LEU A 85 -1.54 -0.05 4.89
CA LEU A 85 -1.31 1.37 4.70
C LEU A 85 0.18 1.64 4.76
N VAL A 86 0.65 2.43 3.80
CA VAL A 86 1.92 3.14 3.90
C VAL A 86 1.63 4.60 4.04
N LEU A 87 2.15 5.20 5.11
CA LEU A 87 2.14 6.64 5.32
C LEU A 87 3.54 7.16 5.01
N ALA A 88 3.66 8.06 4.04
CA ALA A 88 4.89 8.78 3.74
C ALA A 88 4.65 10.26 4.04
N PRO A 89 4.90 10.76 5.26
CA PRO A 89 4.80 12.20 5.53
C PRO A 89 5.78 13.01 4.68
N ALA A 90 5.51 14.32 4.56
CA ALA A 90 6.44 15.28 3.98
C ALA A 90 7.79 15.28 4.74
N GLU A 91 8.84 15.77 4.09
CA GLU A 91 10.14 15.91 4.73
C GLU A 91 10.03 16.80 5.98
N GLY A 92 10.63 16.36 7.09
CA GLY A 92 10.53 17.06 8.38
C GLY A 92 9.20 16.88 9.13
N VAL A 93 8.26 16.07 8.61
CA VAL A 93 7.03 15.66 9.30
C VAL A 93 7.15 14.19 9.75
N ALA A 94 6.65 13.88 10.94
CA ALA A 94 6.63 12.54 11.51
C ALA A 94 5.22 12.13 11.90
N VAL A 95 4.92 10.83 11.81
CA VAL A 95 3.68 10.25 12.36
C VAL A 95 3.98 9.85 13.81
N THR A 96 3.39 10.54 14.79
CA THR A 96 3.74 10.36 16.21
C THR A 96 2.85 9.36 16.93
N SER A 97 1.61 9.19 16.48
CA SER A 97 0.67 8.20 17.01
C SER A 97 -0.36 7.80 15.96
N CYS A 98 -0.99 6.64 16.15
CA CYS A 98 -2.21 6.24 15.46
C CYS A 98 -3.17 5.52 16.42
N SER A 99 -4.49 5.73 16.28
CA SER A 99 -5.53 5.24 17.23
C SER A 99 -5.52 3.74 17.48
N GLU A 100 -5.19 2.93 16.48
CA GLU A 100 -5.20 1.45 16.55
C GLU A 100 -3.85 0.85 16.99
N LEU A 101 -2.86 1.68 17.33
CA LEU A 101 -1.51 1.21 17.65
C LEU A 101 -1.15 1.47 19.12
N ALA A 102 -0.55 0.46 19.76
CA ALA A 102 0.08 0.61 21.06
C ALA A 102 1.43 1.32 20.90
N GLY A 103 1.40 2.66 20.93
CA GLY A 103 2.57 3.53 20.78
C GLY A 103 2.78 4.05 19.35
N PRO A 104 3.91 4.74 19.09
CA PRO A 104 4.19 5.30 17.78
C PRO A 104 4.27 4.21 16.69
N PRO A 105 3.78 4.49 15.46
CA PRO A 105 3.93 3.56 14.35
C PRO A 105 5.41 3.28 14.07
N ARG A 106 5.72 2.04 13.70
CA ARG A 106 7.09 1.66 13.34
C ARG A 106 7.47 2.27 11.99
N GLU A 107 8.65 2.88 11.95
CA GLU A 107 9.23 3.38 10.71
C GLU A 107 9.67 2.22 9.81
N GLY A 108 9.31 2.30 8.54
CA GLY A 108 9.80 1.45 7.47
C GLY A 108 11.04 2.05 6.79
N PRO A 109 11.52 1.42 5.70
CA PRO A 109 12.56 2.00 4.86
C PRO A 109 12.21 3.43 4.42
N ALA A 110 13.18 4.33 4.48
CA ALA A 110 13.00 5.70 4.00
C ALA A 110 12.71 5.70 2.48
N TRP A 111 11.95 6.71 2.05
CA TRP A 111 11.65 6.95 0.65
C TRP A 111 12.20 8.32 0.24
N GLY A 112 13.41 8.31 -0.32
CA GLY A 112 14.18 9.54 -0.49
C GLY A 112 14.49 10.15 0.88
N ALA A 113 14.17 11.43 1.07
CA ALA A 113 14.30 12.13 2.36
C ALA A 113 13.09 11.91 3.30
N ARG A 114 12.03 11.24 2.83
CA ARG A 114 10.78 11.07 3.59
C ARG A 114 10.84 9.79 4.42
N ARG A 115 10.31 9.88 5.64
CA ARG A 115 10.05 8.70 6.47
C ARG A 115 8.88 7.92 5.88
N THR A 116 8.83 6.61 6.14
CA THR A 116 7.64 5.82 5.85
C THR A 116 7.19 5.06 7.09
N TYR A 117 5.88 4.83 7.21
CA TYR A 117 5.28 4.09 8.30
C TYR A 117 4.36 3.02 7.71
N PHE A 118 4.43 1.82 8.27
CA PHE A 118 3.64 0.68 7.79
C PHE A 118 2.59 0.31 8.82
N VAL A 119 1.32 0.31 8.41
CA VAL A 119 0.19 -0.12 9.23
C VAL A 119 -0.53 -1.27 8.54
N THR A 120 -0.82 -2.33 9.28
CA THR A 120 -1.49 -3.51 8.77
C THR A 120 -2.73 -3.78 9.61
N LEU A 121 -3.88 -3.83 8.95
CA LEU A 121 -5.19 -3.98 9.56
C LEU A 121 -5.80 -5.29 9.09
N HIS A 122 -6.11 -6.17 10.04
CA HIS A 122 -6.59 -7.52 9.76
C HIS A 122 -7.89 -7.79 10.51
N HIS A 123 -8.85 -8.39 9.82
CA HIS A 123 -10.04 -8.97 10.41
C HIS A 123 -10.23 -10.40 9.89
N ALA A 124 -10.43 -11.34 10.81
CA ALA A 124 -10.17 -12.76 10.53
C ALA A 124 -11.20 -13.47 9.64
N ARG A 125 -12.39 -12.91 9.44
CA ARG A 125 -13.51 -13.60 8.78
C ARG A 125 -14.18 -12.76 7.71
N ASP A 126 -14.68 -11.60 8.09
CA ASP A 126 -15.49 -10.76 7.21
C ASP A 126 -14.80 -9.43 6.95
N PRO A 127 -15.13 -8.74 5.85
CA PRO A 127 -14.74 -7.36 5.66
C PRO A 127 -15.08 -6.53 6.88
N HIS A 128 -14.16 -5.65 7.27
CA HIS A 128 -14.31 -4.81 8.44
C HIS A 128 -14.20 -3.34 8.04
N ALA A 129 -14.77 -2.47 8.86
CA ALA A 129 -14.64 -1.03 8.72
C ALA A 129 -13.69 -0.52 9.81
N TRP A 130 -12.59 0.13 9.41
CA TRP A 130 -11.63 0.72 10.32
C TRP A 130 -11.70 2.24 10.25
N ARG A 131 -11.56 2.88 11.40
CA ARG A 131 -11.29 4.31 11.52
C ARG A 131 -9.93 4.49 12.17
N LEU A 132 -8.97 4.99 11.40
CA LEU A 132 -7.63 5.26 11.89
C LEU A 132 -7.42 6.77 11.98
N GLU A 133 -7.00 7.24 13.15
CA GLU A 133 -6.58 8.62 13.36
C GLU A 133 -5.08 8.63 13.65
N CYS A 134 -4.29 9.23 12.75
CA CYS A 134 -2.84 9.35 12.90
C CYS A 134 -2.44 10.82 13.07
N VAL A 135 -1.62 11.10 14.09
CA VAL A 135 -1.12 12.45 14.36
C VAL A 135 0.17 12.69 13.59
N LEU A 136 0.21 13.79 12.84
CA LEU A 136 1.34 14.27 12.06
C LEU A 136 1.90 15.54 12.72
N GLU A 137 3.20 15.57 13.00
CA GLU A 137 3.86 16.72 13.61
C GLU A 137 5.14 17.09 12.84
N GLY A 138 5.34 18.38 12.57
CA GLY A 138 6.52 18.89 11.90
C GLY A 138 6.30 20.21 11.16
N SER A 139 7.37 20.77 10.59
CA SER A 139 7.39 22.08 9.93
C SER A 139 7.34 22.02 8.39
N GLY A 140 7.21 20.82 7.80
CA GLY A 140 7.35 20.60 6.35
C GLY A 140 6.09 20.58 5.48
N GLY A 141 4.88 20.59 6.07
CA GLY A 141 3.62 20.34 5.33
C GLY A 141 3.07 21.49 4.48
N ALA A 142 3.79 22.59 4.31
CA ALA A 142 3.24 23.83 3.74
C ALA A 142 3.41 24.00 2.21
N ALA A 143 4.32 23.25 1.57
CA ALA A 143 4.66 23.47 0.15
C ALA A 143 4.29 22.32 -0.80
N GLY A 144 3.92 21.12 -0.30
CA GLY A 144 3.72 19.94 -1.14
C GLY A 144 2.85 18.83 -0.54
N GLY A 145 1.91 19.19 0.36
CA GLY A 145 1.13 18.22 1.13
C GLY A 145 1.80 17.86 2.47
N TRP A 146 1.03 17.29 3.38
CA TRP A 146 1.50 16.77 4.67
C TRP A 146 1.89 15.30 4.61
N VAL A 147 1.19 14.50 3.80
CA VAL A 147 1.36 13.06 3.77
C VAL A 147 0.84 12.45 2.46
N GLN A 148 1.62 11.53 1.90
CA GLN A 148 1.14 10.63 0.87
C GLN A 148 0.73 9.30 1.53
N VAL A 149 -0.45 8.80 1.18
CA VAL A 149 -1.00 7.55 1.71
C VAL A 149 -1.18 6.56 0.58
N SER A 150 -0.56 5.39 0.69
CA SER A 150 -0.87 4.22 -0.14
C SER A 150 -1.70 3.25 0.69
N ALA A 151 -2.97 3.09 0.34
CA ALA A 151 -3.92 2.21 1.00
C ALA A 151 -4.30 1.04 0.07
N ALA A 152 -3.91 -0.17 0.45
CA ALA A 152 -4.08 -1.38 -0.35
C ALA A 152 -4.96 -2.39 0.39
N GLY A 153 -6.14 -2.68 -0.16
CA GLY A 153 -7.07 -3.63 0.42
C GLY A 153 -7.10 -4.94 -0.38
N HIS A 154 -7.17 -6.07 0.31
CA HIS A 154 -7.39 -7.35 -0.36
C HIS A 154 -8.27 -8.31 0.47
N ALA A 155 -8.80 -9.34 -0.18
CA ALA A 155 -9.43 -10.46 0.49
C ALA A 155 -8.40 -11.59 0.68
N MET A 156 -8.26 -12.07 1.92
CA MET A 156 -7.29 -13.12 2.26
C MET A 156 -7.80 -14.50 1.82
N PHE A 157 -9.12 -14.68 1.79
CA PHE A 157 -9.81 -15.93 1.46
C PHE A 157 -11.21 -15.65 0.89
N GLY A 158 -11.90 -16.72 0.49
CA GLY A 158 -13.24 -16.64 -0.07
C GLY A 158 -13.29 -16.23 -1.55
N PRO A 159 -14.51 -16.05 -2.09
CA PRO A 159 -14.73 -15.91 -3.53
C PRO A 159 -14.17 -14.62 -4.12
N ARG A 160 -13.86 -13.61 -3.29
CA ARG A 160 -13.27 -12.34 -3.75
C ARG A 160 -11.74 -12.32 -3.68
N ARG A 161 -11.08 -13.42 -3.29
CA ARG A 161 -9.61 -13.45 -3.15
C ARG A 161 -8.88 -13.24 -4.47
N LEU A 162 -9.33 -13.91 -5.53
CA LEU A 162 -8.70 -13.93 -6.85
C LEU A 162 -9.76 -13.96 -7.95
N ALA A 163 -9.59 -13.13 -8.98
CA ALA A 163 -10.31 -13.27 -10.23
C ALA A 163 -9.80 -14.48 -11.03
N ASP A 164 -10.62 -15.01 -11.93
CA ASP A 164 -10.28 -16.21 -12.72
C ASP A 164 -9.06 -16.00 -13.62
N SER A 165 -8.88 -14.80 -14.19
CA SER A 165 -7.67 -14.48 -14.96
C SER A 165 -6.41 -14.49 -14.10
N HIS A 166 -6.50 -13.97 -12.87
CA HIS A 166 -5.40 -13.97 -11.91
C HIS A 166 -5.08 -15.40 -11.46
N ALA A 167 -6.09 -16.22 -11.14
CA ALA A 167 -5.89 -17.63 -10.79
C ALA A 167 -5.17 -18.39 -11.92
N ARG A 168 -5.57 -18.20 -13.17
CA ARG A 168 -4.91 -18.80 -14.35
C ARG A 168 -3.47 -18.33 -14.52
N LEU A 169 -3.18 -17.05 -14.27
CA LEU A 169 -1.82 -16.51 -14.32
C LEU A 169 -0.89 -17.23 -13.32
N LEU A 170 -1.35 -17.41 -12.07
CA LEU A 170 -0.58 -18.11 -11.04
C LEU A 170 -0.39 -19.59 -11.38
N GLN A 171 -1.44 -20.25 -11.90
CA GLN A 171 -1.37 -21.65 -12.32
C GLN A 171 -0.45 -21.91 -13.51
N ALA A 172 -0.18 -20.89 -14.34
CA ALA A 172 0.74 -20.98 -15.46
C ALA A 172 2.23 -20.89 -15.06
N ALA A 173 2.52 -20.71 -13.77
CA ALA A 173 3.90 -20.71 -13.28
C ALA A 173 4.55 -22.10 -13.46
N PRO A 174 5.85 -22.17 -13.82
CA PRO A 174 6.53 -23.45 -13.92
C PRO A 174 6.53 -24.22 -12.59
N PRO A 175 6.54 -25.57 -12.62
CA PRO A 175 6.40 -26.40 -11.42
C PRO A 175 7.55 -26.25 -10.40
N HIS A 176 8.68 -25.68 -10.81
CA HIS A 176 9.83 -25.40 -9.95
C HIS A 176 9.79 -24.00 -9.30
N VAL A 177 8.69 -23.24 -9.50
CA VAL A 177 8.51 -21.90 -8.95
C VAL A 177 7.33 -21.91 -7.98
N ALA A 178 7.57 -21.50 -6.74
CA ALA A 178 6.50 -21.21 -5.79
C ALA A 178 5.94 -19.80 -6.07
N VAL A 179 4.64 -19.71 -6.38
CA VAL A 179 3.95 -18.44 -6.63
C VAL A 179 2.80 -18.25 -5.64
N THR A 180 2.66 -17.01 -5.17
CA THR A 180 1.50 -16.56 -4.40
C THR A 180 1.08 -15.20 -4.91
N GLY A 181 -0.21 -14.90 -4.81
CA GLY A 181 -0.78 -13.64 -5.27
C GLY A 181 -2.12 -13.38 -4.61
N TRP A 182 -2.48 -12.09 -4.58
CA TRP A 182 -3.75 -11.58 -4.05
C TRP A 182 -4.26 -10.52 -5.02
N GLY A 183 -5.56 -10.48 -5.27
CA GLY A 183 -6.18 -9.31 -5.89
C GLY A 183 -6.14 -8.15 -4.90
N VAL A 184 -5.63 -6.99 -5.31
CA VAL A 184 -5.42 -5.83 -4.43
C VAL A 184 -6.07 -4.62 -5.06
N ASP A 185 -6.93 -3.94 -4.30
CA ASP A 185 -7.49 -2.64 -4.66
C ASP A 185 -6.65 -1.54 -3.99
N LEU A 186 -6.04 -0.68 -4.78
CA LEU A 186 -5.05 0.29 -4.33
C LEU A 186 -5.58 1.71 -4.50
N HIS A 187 -5.47 2.50 -3.45
CA HIS A 187 -5.68 3.94 -3.45
C HIS A 187 -4.38 4.63 -3.10
N ILE A 188 -3.99 5.61 -3.91
CA ILE A 188 -2.89 6.52 -3.60
C ILE A 188 -3.49 7.90 -3.41
N LEU A 189 -3.23 8.49 -2.25
CA LEU A 189 -3.78 9.78 -1.83
C LEU A 189 -2.63 10.72 -1.51
N ASP A 190 -2.78 11.99 -1.87
CA ASP A 190 -1.87 13.08 -1.50
C ASP A 190 -2.69 14.12 -0.73
N LEU A 191 -2.33 14.35 0.53
CA LEU A 191 -3.11 15.09 1.53
C LEU A 191 -2.26 16.15 2.23
#